data_AF-A0A3D3FEC6-F1
#
_entry.id   AF-A0A3D3FEC6-F1
#
_cell.length_a   1.000
_cell.length_b   1.000
_cell.length_c   1.000
_cell.angle_alpha   90.00
_cell.angle_beta   90.00
_cell.angle_gamma   90.00
#
_symmetry.space_group_name_H-M   'P 1'
#
loop_
_entity.id
_entity.type
_entity.pdbx_description
1 polymer ?
#
loop_
_entity_poly.entity_id
_entity_poly.type
_entity_poly.pdbx_seq_one_letter_code
_entity_poly.pdbx_strand_id
1 'polypeptide(L)'
;MKTKAVRLYGANDLRTEEFELPEIKDDEILVKVVSDSICMSTYKCAILGKAHKRVPQNVDTHPTIMGHEFAGDIVKVGKKHQDKFKPGMRFAQQPA
;
A
#
# COMPACT_ATOMS: atom_id res chain seq x y z
N MET A 1 -2.18 -13.18 -5.64
CA MET A 1 -0.88 -12.85 -6.27
C MET A 1 0.14 -12.70 -5.16
N LYS A 2 1.19 -13.53 -5.16
CA LYS A 2 2.27 -13.43 -4.18
C LYS A 2 2.92 -12.06 -4.25
N THR A 3 2.90 -11.36 -3.13
CA THR A 3 3.32 -9.97 -3.00
C THR A 3 4.23 -9.82 -1.81
N LYS A 4 5.24 -8.96 -1.92
CA LYS A 4 6.17 -8.62 -0.86
C LYS A 4 5.96 -7.17 -0.45
N ALA A 5 5.78 -6.89 0.84
CA ALA A 5 5.60 -5.53 1.34
C ALA A 5 6.21 -5.34 2.74
N VAL A 6 6.46 -4.09 3.11
CA VAL A 6 6.85 -3.71 4.48
C VAL A 6 5.59 -3.44 5.30
N ARG A 7 5.45 -4.11 6.43
CA ARG A 7 4.29 -4.04 7.30
C ARG A 7 4.67 -3.60 8.71
N LEU A 8 3.91 -2.65 9.24
CA LEU A 8 4.05 -2.14 10.59
C LEU A 8 3.23 -3.02 11.55
N TYR A 9 3.85 -3.44 12.65
CA TYR A 9 3.23 -4.22 13.74
C TYR A 9 3.15 -3.42 15.05
N GLY A 10 3.92 -2.34 15.16
CA GLY A 10 4.03 -1.53 16.36
C GLY A 10 5.18 -0.53 16.24
N ALA A 11 5.42 0.25 17.28
CA ALA A 11 6.52 1.20 17.29
C ALA A 11 7.86 0.48 17.09
N ASN A 12 8.62 0.89 16.09
CA ASN A 12 9.90 0.30 15.66
C ASN A 12 9.83 -1.18 15.23
N ASP A 13 8.63 -1.71 14.98
CA ASP A 13 8.43 -3.09 14.52
C ASP A 13 7.90 -3.07 13.08
N LEU A 14 8.84 -3.06 12.14
CA LEU A 14 8.57 -3.16 10.70
C LEU A 14 9.17 -4.45 10.16
N ARG A 15 8.35 -5.19 9.40
CA ARG A 15 8.72 -6.49 8.87
C ARG A 15 8.50 -6.51 7.38
N THR A 16 9.43 -7.10 6.66
CA THR A 16 9.21 -7.39 5.23
C THR A 16 8.62 -8.78 5.11
N GLU A 17 7.40 -8.87 4.60
CA GLU A 17 6.66 -10.13 4.54
C GLU A 17 6.18 -10.41 3.12
N GLU A 18 5.98 -11.70 2.83
CA GLU A 18 5.35 -12.17 1.61
C GLU A 18 3.98 -12.77 1.92
N PHE A 19 2.96 -12.41 1.15
CA PHE A 19 1.59 -12.88 1.32
C PHE A 19 0.84 -12.87 -0.02
N GLU A 20 -0.31 -13.54 -0.06
CA GLU A 20 -1.18 -13.53 -1.23
C GLU A 20 -2.14 -12.34 -1.17
N LEU A 21 -2.12 -11.49 -2.21
CA LEU A 21 -3.17 -10.52 -2.41
C LEU A 21 -4.47 -11.22 -2.85
N PRO A 22 -5.63 -10.74 -2.36
CA PRO A 22 -6.93 -11.20 -2.87
C PRO A 22 -7.09 -10.81 -4.34
N GLU A 23 -8.10 -11.40 -4.97
CA GLU A 23 -8.51 -10.94 -6.30
C GLU A 23 -9.07 -9.52 -6.22
N ILE A 24 -8.74 -8.72 -7.23
CA ILE A 24 -9.20 -7.34 -7.38
C ILE A 24 -10.73 -7.30 -7.59
N LYS A 25 -11.41 -6.32 -7.02
CA LYS A 25 -12.84 -6.09 -7.24
C LYS A 25 -13.14 -5.26 -8.50
N ASP A 26 -14.41 -5.22 -8.88
CA ASP A 26 -14.90 -4.47 -10.04
C ASP A 26 -14.65 -2.94 -9.93
N ASP A 27 -14.40 -2.40 -8.74
CA ASP A 27 -14.19 -0.98 -8.46
C ASP A 27 -12.77 -0.64 -7.99
N GLU A 28 -11.82 -1.53 -8.20
CA GLU A 28 -10.41 -1.36 -7.80
C GLU A 28 -9.47 -1.33 -9.03
N ILE A 29 -8.22 -0.89 -8.82
CA ILE A 29 -7.13 -0.98 -9.81
C ILE A 29 -5.96 -1.73 -9.15
N LEU A 30 -5.42 -2.75 -9.81
CA LEU A 30 -4.25 -3.49 -9.35
C LEU A 30 -3.01 -2.91 -10.02
N VAL A 31 -2.07 -2.44 -9.21
CA VAL A 31 -0.85 -1.79 -9.66
C VAL A 31 0.36 -2.58 -9.17
N LYS A 32 1.34 -2.78 -10.05
CA LYS A 32 2.68 -3.18 -9.65
C LYS A 32 3.45 -1.92 -9.26
N VAL A 33 3.66 -1.72 -7.97
CA VAL A 33 4.46 -0.60 -7.46
C VAL A 33 5.91 -0.78 -7.93
N VAL A 34 6.46 0.26 -8.55
CA VAL A 34 7.85 0.29 -9.05
C VAL A 34 8.72 1.11 -8.12
N SER A 35 8.20 2.21 -7.57
CA SER A 35 8.90 3.07 -6.63
C SER A 35 7.91 3.67 -5.63
N ASP A 36 8.35 3.83 -4.38
CA ASP A 36 7.67 4.56 -3.31
C ASP A 36 8.71 5.44 -2.60
N SER A 37 8.40 6.70 -2.35
CA SER A 37 9.26 7.58 -1.55
C SER A 37 8.91 7.48 -0.06
N ILE A 38 9.88 7.86 0.78
CA ILE A 38 9.68 7.90 2.23
C ILE A 38 9.40 9.33 2.66
N CYS A 39 8.16 9.59 3.04
CA CYS A 39 7.77 10.83 3.71
C CYS A 39 8.08 10.79 5.20
N MET A 40 8.20 11.97 5.82
CA MET A 40 8.31 12.12 7.27
C MET A 40 7.12 11.51 8.03
N SER A 41 5.93 11.46 7.42
CA SER A 41 4.75 10.78 7.98
C SER A 41 4.94 9.27 8.10
N THR A 42 5.58 8.61 7.12
CA THR A 42 5.95 7.18 7.18
C THR A 42 6.89 6.94 8.35
N TYR A 43 7.91 7.80 8.52
CA TYR A 43 8.84 7.72 9.65
C TYR A 43 8.14 7.91 11.00
N LYS A 44 7.24 8.89 11.13
CA LYS A 44 6.44 9.09 12.35
C LYS A 44 5.59 7.87 12.69
N CYS A 45 4.93 7.25 11.71
CA CYS A 45 4.20 6.00 11.92
C CYS A 45 5.13 4.88 12.42
N ALA A 46 6.31 4.74 11.81
CA ALA A 46 7.30 3.73 12.18
C ALA A 46 7.74 3.85 13.64
N ILE A 47 8.13 5.06 14.10
CA ILE A 47 8.67 5.23 15.45
C ILE A 47 7.61 5.31 16.55
N LEU A 48 6.37 5.73 16.22
CA LEU A 48 5.31 5.92 17.22
C LEU A 48 4.34 4.74 17.29
N GLY A 49 4.19 3.94 16.22
CA GLY A 49 3.21 2.84 16.18
C GLY A 49 1.83 3.31 16.62
N LYS A 50 1.23 2.61 17.58
CA LYS A 50 -0.11 2.91 18.15
C LYS A 50 -0.24 4.33 18.73
N ALA A 51 0.86 5.00 19.10
CA ALA A 51 0.83 6.38 19.57
C ALA A 51 0.61 7.41 18.44
N HIS A 52 0.71 7.00 17.17
CA HIS A 52 0.41 7.89 16.04
C HIS A 52 -1.06 7.85 15.68
N LYS A 53 -1.70 9.02 15.57
CA LYS A 53 -3.14 9.16 15.28
C LYS A 53 -3.65 8.48 14.00
N ARG A 54 -2.76 8.19 13.04
CA ARG A 54 -3.12 7.52 11.77
C ARG A 54 -2.82 6.02 11.77
N VAL A 55 -2.19 5.49 12.82
CA VAL A 55 -1.91 4.05 12.93
C VAL A 55 -3.08 3.40 13.66
N PRO A 56 -3.70 2.35 13.09
CA PRO A 56 -4.76 1.61 13.76
C PRO A 56 -4.31 1.02 15.10
N GLN A 57 -5.20 1.01 16.10
CA GLN A 57 -4.86 0.48 17.43
C GLN A 57 -4.66 -1.05 17.44
N ASN A 58 -5.16 -1.75 16.42
CA ASN A 58 -5.00 -3.19 16.20
C ASN A 58 -3.85 -3.53 15.24
N VAL A 59 -2.90 -2.63 15.00
CA VAL A 59 -1.77 -2.82 14.07
C VAL A 59 -0.93 -4.08 14.35
N ASP A 60 -0.94 -4.58 15.58
CA ASP A 60 -0.28 -5.83 16.00
C ASP A 60 -0.96 -7.10 15.48
N THR A 61 -2.28 -7.05 15.25
CA THR A 61 -3.07 -8.18 14.71
C THR A 61 -3.51 -7.97 13.28
N HIS A 62 -3.60 -6.71 12.84
CA HIS A 62 -3.94 -6.28 11.49
C HIS A 62 -2.87 -5.31 10.97
N PRO A 63 -1.68 -5.84 10.60
CA PRO A 63 -0.52 -5.03 10.27
C PRO A 63 -0.75 -4.17 9.04
N THR A 64 -0.36 -2.89 9.14
CA THR A 64 -0.53 -1.90 8.08
C THR A 64 0.62 -1.98 7.08
N ILE A 65 0.31 -2.05 5.78
CA ILE A 65 1.33 -1.93 4.73
C ILE A 65 1.78 -0.46 4.67
N MET A 66 3.09 -0.25 4.69
CA MET A 66 3.68 1.09 4.63
C MET A 66 3.82 1.57 3.19
N GLY A 67 3.73 2.88 3.00
CA GLY A 67 3.87 3.57 1.71
C GLY A 67 2.62 4.34 1.32
N HIS A 68 2.81 5.54 0.77
CA HIS A 68 1.72 6.40 0.29
C HIS A 68 2.17 7.40 -0.80
N GLU A 69 3.40 7.27 -1.30
CA GLU A 69 3.99 8.16 -2.28
C GLU A 69 4.62 7.33 -3.42
N PHE A 70 3.78 6.55 -4.10
CA PHE A 70 4.24 5.54 -5.04
C PHE A 70 3.74 5.71 -6.47
N ALA A 71 4.53 5.18 -7.39
CA ALA A 71 4.23 5.07 -8.81
C ALA A 71 4.52 3.65 -9.31
N GLY A 72 3.85 3.27 -10.39
CA GLY A 72 4.00 1.94 -10.96
C GLY A 72 3.19 1.70 -12.21
N ASP A 73 3.00 0.43 -12.54
CA ASP A 73 2.32 -0.02 -13.74
C ASP A 73 0.98 -0.64 -13.39
N ILE A 74 -0.09 -0.23 -14.07
CA ILE A 74 -1.41 -0.85 -13.94
C ILE A 74 -1.34 -2.27 -14.54
N VAL A 75 -1.66 -3.28 -13.73
CA VAL A 75 -1.67 -4.69 -14.12
C VAL A 75 -3.08 -5.17 -14.46
N LYS A 76 -4.09 -4.76 -13.67
CA LYS A 76 -5.51 -5.07 -13.92
C LYS A 76 -6.40 -3.89 -13.51
N VAL A 77 -7.54 -3.75 -14.19
CA VAL A 77 -8.52 -2.69 -13.94
C VAL A 77 -9.89 -3.33 -13.75
N GLY A 78 -10.53 -3.06 -12.61
CA GLY A 78 -11.90 -3.48 -12.33
C GLY A 78 -12.89 -2.85 -13.33
N LYS A 79 -14.01 -3.54 -13.60
CA LYS A 79 -14.96 -3.16 -14.66
C LYS A 79 -15.41 -1.69 -14.63
N LYS A 80 -15.57 -1.10 -13.45
CA LYS A 80 -16.08 0.27 -13.29
C LYS A 80 -15.10 1.37 -13.71
N HIS A 81 -13.83 1.03 -13.93
CA HIS A 81 -12.76 1.99 -14.23
C HIS A 81 -12.14 1.81 -15.61
N GLN A 82 -12.63 0.84 -16.40
CA GLN A 82 -12.06 0.48 -17.70
C GLN A 82 -12.30 1.54 -18.80
N ASP A 83 -13.23 2.48 -18.57
CA ASP A 83 -13.45 3.64 -19.43
C ASP A 83 -12.27 4.64 -19.36
N LYS A 84 -11.53 4.65 -18.25
CA LYS A 84 -10.44 5.59 -17.97
C LYS A 84 -9.07 4.96 -17.95
N PHE A 85 -8.97 3.71 -17.48
CA PHE A 85 -7.70 3.04 -17.24
C PHE A 85 -7.62 1.69 -17.96
N LYS A 86 -6.40 1.31 -18.34
CA LYS A 86 -6.10 0.02 -18.97
C LYS A 86 -4.79 -0.56 -18.44
N PRO A 87 -4.63 -1.90 -18.43
CA PRO A 87 -3.34 -2.53 -18.17
C PRO A 87 -2.22 -1.95 -19.05
N GLY A 88 -1.02 -1.79 -18.47
CA GLY A 88 0.15 -1.21 -19.11
C GLY A 88 0.24 0.33 -19.02
N MET A 89 -0.79 1.02 -18.53
CA MET A 89 -0.67 2.44 -18.20
C MET A 89 0.21 2.64 -16.97
N ARG A 90 0.99 3.73 -16.99
CA ARG A 90 1.71 4.21 -15.81
C ARG A 90 0.74 4.92 -14.87
N PHE A 91 0.91 4.68 -13.58
CA PHE A 91 0.12 5.25 -12.50
C PHE A 91 1.05 5.94 -11.51
N ALA A 92 0.61 7.06 -10.96
CA ALA A 92 1.19 7.68 -9.78
C ALA A 92 0.05 7.95 -8.80
N GLN A 93 0.23 7.53 -7.56
CA GLN A 93 -0.71 7.85 -6.49
C GLN A 93 -0.43 9.28 -6.05
N GLN A 94 -1.43 10.15 -6.15
CA GLN A 94 -1.36 11.46 -5.51
C GLN A 94 -1.41 11.26 -3.99
N PRO A 95 -0.38 11.70 -3.24
CA PRO A 95 -0.42 11.66 -1.78
C PRO A 95 -1.55 12.58 -1.28
N ALA A 96 -2.24 12.17 -0.21
CA ALA A 96 -3.30 12.95 0.42
C ALA A 96 -2.76 13.87 1.52
#